data_AF-A0A094KNR0-F1
#
_entry.id   AF-A0A094KNR0-F1
#
_cell.length_a   1.000
_cell.length_b   1.000
_cell.length_c   1.000
_cell.angle_alpha   90.00
_cell.angle_beta   90.00
_cell.angle_gamma   90.00
#
_symmetry.space_group_name_H-M   'P 1'
#
loop_
_entity.id
_entity.type
_entity.pdbx_description
1 polymer ?
#
loop_
_entity_poly.entity_id
_entity_poly.type
_entity_poly.pdbx_seq_one_letter_code
_entity_poly.pdbx_strand_id
1 'polypeptide(L)'
;MNTNLGRHWDEDSLATLQAQDNKVGYSGWEFRYKTLSQGCATHIVAAFDPTISGYNGLYLEDCTIFKTLQSWASDPEAAKKLWTFSEKLVGENSHANVRNGVLNWSNHCKWHLENLTMRCGLLTFGYTLAIAGYCPFCVSDETLSPSQRMQQWMTKSTLLNHIDKHLETGAKKECPYPPCRVALMNVADSRAHFQDAHCIEEPRSNCVSRKRKSEDHEEYVQDTNGETLKYVSKKAKNEDEKVQGRIVGPTTVIR
;
A
#
# COMPACT_ATOMS: atom_id res chain seq x y z
N MET A 1 -18.13 -27.23 -19.81
CA MET A 1 -18.03 -25.93 -19.10
C MET A 1 -18.21 -26.22 -17.60
N ASN A 2 -17.20 -26.06 -16.76
CA ASN A 2 -17.25 -26.50 -15.34
C ASN A 2 -17.67 -25.38 -14.38
N THR A 3 -18.50 -24.44 -14.84
CA THR A 3 -19.09 -23.39 -14.01
C THR A 3 -20.55 -23.74 -13.71
N ASN A 4 -21.12 -23.21 -12.63
CA ASN A 4 -22.54 -23.40 -12.32
C ASN A 4 -23.46 -22.82 -13.41
N LEU A 5 -23.01 -21.80 -14.14
CA LEU A 5 -23.74 -21.20 -15.26
C LEU A 5 -23.88 -22.17 -16.45
N GLY A 6 -22.88 -23.02 -16.69
CA GLY A 6 -22.88 -23.99 -17.78
C GLY A 6 -24.01 -25.03 -17.70
N ARG A 7 -24.66 -25.19 -16.53
CA ARG A 7 -25.82 -26.09 -16.35
C ARG A 7 -27.09 -25.59 -17.04
N HIS A 8 -27.16 -24.29 -17.33
CA HIS A 8 -28.28 -23.66 -18.02
C HIS A 8 -28.00 -23.42 -19.51
N TRP A 9 -26.90 -23.94 -20.02
CA TRP A 9 -26.51 -23.79 -21.43
C TRP A 9 -26.75 -25.12 -22.15
N ASP A 10 -27.88 -25.22 -22.84
CA ASP A 10 -28.20 -26.36 -23.70
C ASP A 10 -27.60 -26.18 -25.11
N GLU A 11 -27.69 -27.24 -25.92
CA GLU A 11 -27.14 -27.25 -27.28
C GLU A 11 -27.91 -26.29 -28.21
N ASP A 12 -29.20 -26.07 -27.95
CA ASP A 12 -30.06 -25.12 -28.66
C ASP A 12 -29.68 -23.65 -28.39
N SER A 13 -29.09 -23.36 -27.21
CA SER A 13 -28.62 -22.02 -26.84
C SER A 13 -27.49 -21.53 -27.76
N LEU A 14 -26.59 -22.42 -28.20
CA LEU A 14 -25.53 -22.08 -29.17
C LEU A 14 -26.11 -21.77 -30.54
N ALA A 15 -27.05 -22.59 -31.01
CA ALA A 15 -27.72 -22.35 -32.29
C ALA A 15 -28.52 -21.03 -32.28
N THR A 16 -29.18 -20.72 -31.16
CA THR A 16 -29.93 -19.47 -30.96
C THR A 16 -29.00 -18.26 -30.98
N LEU A 17 -27.88 -18.32 -30.24
CA LEU A 17 -26.87 -17.26 -30.22
C LEU A 17 -26.33 -17.02 -31.63
N GLN A 18 -25.92 -18.08 -32.32
CA GLN A 18 -25.35 -17.97 -33.66
C GLN A 18 -26.36 -17.44 -34.68
N ALA A 19 -27.64 -17.80 -34.58
CA ALA A 19 -28.70 -17.22 -35.41
C ALA A 19 -28.88 -15.72 -35.15
N GLN A 20 -28.82 -15.29 -33.90
CA GLN A 20 -28.91 -13.88 -33.52
C GLN A 20 -27.71 -13.07 -34.01
N ASP A 21 -26.51 -13.64 -33.91
CA ASP A 21 -25.26 -13.03 -34.37
C ASP A 21 -25.27 -12.84 -35.89
N ASN A 22 -25.66 -13.90 -36.62
CA ASN A 22 -25.84 -13.83 -38.07
C ASN A 22 -26.85 -12.74 -38.46
N LYS A 23 -27.92 -12.56 -37.68
CA LYS A 23 -28.94 -11.51 -37.91
C LYS A 23 -28.37 -10.10 -37.76
N VAL A 24 -27.44 -9.88 -36.84
CA VAL A 24 -26.75 -8.59 -36.66
C VAL A 24 -25.50 -8.44 -37.52
N GLY A 25 -25.26 -9.38 -38.45
CA GLY A 25 -24.12 -9.35 -39.37
C GLY A 25 -22.80 -9.79 -38.72
N TYR A 26 -22.85 -10.36 -37.52
CA TYR A 26 -21.69 -10.95 -36.86
C TYR A 26 -21.66 -12.46 -37.19
N SER A 27 -20.84 -12.85 -38.16
CA SER A 27 -20.73 -14.24 -38.61
C SER A 27 -19.27 -14.68 -38.71
N GLY A 28 -19.04 -15.99 -38.80
CA GLY A 28 -17.70 -16.56 -39.01
C GLY A 28 -16.88 -16.78 -37.74
N TRP A 29 -17.46 -16.61 -36.54
CA TRP A 29 -16.84 -17.09 -35.29
C TRP A 29 -17.23 -18.53 -34.96
N GLU A 30 -16.33 -19.22 -34.29
CA GLU A 30 -16.56 -20.55 -33.72
C GLU A 30 -16.50 -20.44 -32.19
N PHE A 31 -17.58 -20.87 -31.52
CA PHE A 31 -17.60 -20.86 -30.07
C PHE A 31 -16.67 -21.96 -29.53
N ARG A 32 -15.52 -21.55 -28.96
CA ARG A 32 -14.54 -22.47 -28.37
C ARG A 32 -14.55 -22.36 -26.85
N TYR A 33 -14.82 -23.48 -26.19
CA TYR A 33 -14.69 -23.55 -24.74
C TYR A 33 -13.22 -23.40 -24.34
N LYS A 34 -12.95 -22.45 -23.45
CA LYS A 34 -11.64 -22.26 -22.82
C LYS A 34 -11.65 -22.83 -21.41
N THR A 35 -10.52 -23.39 -21.00
CA THR A 35 -10.25 -23.70 -19.59
C THR A 35 -10.05 -22.40 -18.80
N LEU A 36 -10.17 -22.45 -17.47
CA LEU A 36 -9.88 -21.30 -16.61
C LEU A 36 -8.47 -20.76 -16.85
N SER A 37 -7.48 -21.65 -16.92
CA SER A 37 -6.09 -21.29 -17.19
C SER A 37 -5.94 -20.57 -18.54
N GLN A 38 -6.60 -21.05 -19.60
CA GLN A 38 -6.58 -20.40 -20.91
C GLN A 38 -7.27 -19.03 -20.89
N GLY A 39 -8.39 -18.87 -20.16
CA GLY A 39 -9.08 -17.58 -20.02
C GLY A 39 -8.27 -16.52 -19.27
N CYS A 40 -7.50 -16.95 -18.26
CA CYS A 40 -6.64 -16.05 -17.48
C CYS A 40 -5.31 -15.71 -18.18
N ALA A 41 -4.81 -16.58 -19.07
CA ALA A 41 -3.49 -16.45 -19.68
C ALA A 41 -3.27 -15.09 -20.35
N THR A 42 -4.24 -14.61 -21.14
CA THR A 42 -4.12 -13.31 -21.84
C THR A 42 -3.96 -12.13 -20.87
N HIS A 43 -4.61 -12.17 -19.69
CA HIS A 43 -4.49 -11.11 -18.68
C HIS A 43 -3.11 -11.11 -18.03
N ILE A 44 -2.53 -12.29 -17.81
CA ILE A 44 -1.18 -12.44 -17.26
C ILE A 44 -0.15 -11.89 -18.26
N VAL A 45 -0.30 -12.21 -19.55
CA VAL A 45 0.55 -11.66 -20.62
C VAL A 45 0.41 -10.14 -20.70
N ALA A 46 -0.83 -9.63 -20.72
CA ALA A 46 -1.10 -8.20 -20.76
C ALA A 46 -0.46 -7.41 -19.60
N ALA A 47 -0.37 -8.02 -18.42
CA ALA A 47 0.15 -7.38 -17.21
C ALA A 47 1.68 -7.47 -17.07
N PHE A 48 2.30 -8.57 -17.49
CA PHE A 48 3.68 -8.89 -17.11
C PHE A 48 4.64 -9.16 -18.26
N ASP A 49 4.15 -9.39 -19.49
CA ASP A 49 5.04 -9.71 -20.60
C ASP A 49 5.80 -8.44 -21.06
N PRO A 50 7.14 -8.40 -20.98
CA PRO A 50 7.90 -7.22 -21.40
C PRO A 50 7.88 -7.01 -22.92
N THR A 51 7.58 -8.03 -23.71
CA THR A 51 7.58 -7.93 -25.19
C THR A 51 6.46 -7.06 -25.73
N ILE A 52 5.39 -6.85 -24.94
CA ILE A 52 4.23 -6.05 -25.34
C ILE A 52 4.33 -4.58 -24.91
N SER A 53 5.38 -4.16 -24.20
CA SER A 53 5.49 -2.79 -23.65
C SER A 53 5.48 -1.68 -24.73
N GLY A 54 5.87 -2.02 -25.96
CA GLY A 54 5.85 -1.11 -27.11
C GLY A 54 4.48 -1.01 -27.81
N TYR A 55 3.48 -1.77 -27.38
CA TYR A 55 2.20 -1.97 -28.10
C TYR A 55 0.99 -1.49 -27.29
N ASN A 56 1.10 -0.29 -26.70
CA ASN A 56 0.03 0.30 -25.90
C ASN A 56 -1.22 0.60 -26.75
N GLY A 57 -2.39 0.30 -26.19
CA GLY A 57 -3.69 0.57 -26.83
C GLY A 57 -4.13 -0.48 -27.87
N LEU A 58 -3.37 -1.57 -28.06
CA LEU A 58 -3.77 -2.68 -28.91
C LEU A 58 -4.59 -3.72 -28.13
N TYR A 59 -5.39 -4.49 -28.86
CA TYR A 59 -6.19 -5.59 -28.31
C TYR A 59 -5.40 -6.90 -28.33
N LEU A 60 -5.51 -7.68 -27.25
CA LEU A 60 -4.88 -8.98 -27.13
C LEU A 60 -5.94 -10.08 -27.21
N GLU A 61 -5.71 -11.06 -28.08
CA GLU A 61 -6.50 -12.29 -28.17
C GLU A 61 -5.58 -13.50 -28.08
N ASP A 62 -5.93 -14.46 -27.23
CA ASP A 62 -5.17 -15.70 -27.01
C ASP A 62 -3.66 -15.47 -26.84
N CYS A 63 -3.31 -14.54 -25.95
CA CYS A 63 -1.93 -14.12 -25.64
C CYS A 63 -1.17 -13.47 -26.81
N THR A 64 -1.86 -13.06 -27.88
CA THR A 64 -1.25 -12.46 -29.07
C THR A 64 -1.90 -11.13 -29.42
N ILE A 65 -1.16 -10.25 -30.11
CA ILE A 65 -1.69 -8.97 -30.61
C ILE A 65 -2.68 -9.25 -31.73
N PHE A 66 -3.93 -8.90 -31.48
CA PHE A 66 -5.01 -9.04 -32.45
C PHE A 66 -4.94 -7.91 -33.47
N LYS A 67 -4.95 -8.27 -34.77
CA LYS A 67 -4.64 -7.33 -35.85
C LYS A 67 -5.86 -6.62 -36.43
N THR A 68 -7.05 -7.19 -36.30
CA THR A 68 -8.22 -6.75 -37.06
C THR A 68 -9.36 -6.37 -36.11
N LEU A 69 -9.35 -5.13 -35.64
CA LEU A 69 -10.46 -4.61 -34.84
C LEU A 69 -11.67 -4.28 -35.72
N GLN A 70 -12.85 -4.50 -35.16
CA GLN A 70 -14.10 -4.07 -35.79
C GLN A 70 -14.16 -2.55 -35.87
N SER A 71 -14.81 -2.01 -36.90
CA SER A 71 -14.83 -0.56 -37.17
C SER A 71 -15.40 0.27 -36.01
N TRP A 72 -16.42 -0.26 -35.32
CA TRP A 72 -17.02 0.39 -34.14
C TRP A 72 -16.14 0.35 -32.88
N ALA A 73 -15.19 -0.59 -32.78
CA ALA A 73 -14.28 -0.69 -31.65
C ALA A 73 -13.05 0.25 -31.81
N SER A 74 -12.78 0.70 -33.03
CA SER A 74 -11.64 1.56 -33.37
C SER A 74 -12.04 3.03 -33.59
N ASP A 75 -13.31 3.40 -33.43
CA ASP A 75 -13.78 4.77 -33.65
C ASP A 75 -13.43 5.69 -32.45
N PRO A 76 -12.50 6.65 -32.62
CA PRO A 76 -12.09 7.55 -31.55
C PRO A 76 -13.19 8.53 -31.14
N GLU A 77 -14.10 8.91 -32.05
CA GLU A 77 -15.20 9.83 -31.74
C GLU A 77 -16.28 9.14 -30.91
N ALA A 78 -16.60 7.88 -31.23
CA ALA A 78 -17.46 7.06 -30.39
C ALA A 78 -16.85 6.84 -29.00
N ALA A 79 -15.55 6.54 -28.91
CA ALA A 79 -14.85 6.37 -27.64
C ALA A 79 -14.91 7.65 -26.78
N LYS A 80 -14.71 8.83 -27.38
CA LYS A 80 -14.79 10.12 -26.68
C LYS A 80 -16.20 10.43 -26.18
N LYS A 81 -17.23 10.14 -27.00
CA LYS A 81 -18.64 10.29 -26.61
C LYS A 81 -18.99 9.37 -25.44
N LEU A 82 -18.57 8.10 -25.51
CA LEU A 82 -18.77 7.11 -24.46
C LEU A 82 -18.10 7.58 -23.17
N TRP A 83 -16.85 8.02 -23.23
CA TRP A 83 -16.11 8.53 -22.08
C TRP A 83 -16.85 9.69 -21.40
N THR A 84 -17.26 10.69 -22.18
CA THR A 84 -18.02 11.85 -21.68
C THR A 84 -19.34 11.44 -21.03
N PHE A 85 -20.00 10.41 -21.57
CA PHE A 85 -21.24 9.90 -21.02
C PHE A 85 -21.00 9.14 -19.71
N SER A 86 -19.96 8.32 -19.63
CA SER A 86 -19.55 7.63 -18.41
C SER A 86 -19.21 8.61 -17.29
N GLU A 87 -18.49 9.70 -17.59
CA GLU A 87 -18.21 10.78 -16.63
C GLU A 87 -19.49 11.39 -16.05
N LYS A 88 -20.50 11.63 -16.91
CA LYS A 88 -21.81 12.13 -16.46
C LYS A 88 -22.55 11.15 -15.56
N LEU A 89 -22.46 9.85 -15.84
CA LEU A 89 -23.12 8.82 -15.04
C LEU A 89 -22.47 8.63 -13.67
N VAL A 90 -21.14 8.70 -13.61
CA VAL A 90 -20.38 8.55 -12.35
C VAL A 90 -20.34 9.86 -11.56
N GLY A 91 -20.57 11.00 -12.21
CA GLY A 91 -20.47 12.33 -11.59
C GLY A 91 -19.04 12.82 -11.41
N GLU A 92 -18.06 12.22 -12.11
CA GLU A 92 -16.64 12.55 -12.03
C GLU A 92 -16.12 13.08 -13.38
N ASN A 93 -15.39 14.20 -13.37
CA ASN A 93 -14.74 14.76 -14.57
C ASN A 93 -13.22 14.51 -14.53
N SER A 94 -12.74 13.52 -15.26
CA SER A 94 -11.32 13.11 -15.29
C SER A 94 -10.39 14.20 -15.83
N HIS A 95 -10.84 15.01 -16.80
CA HIS A 95 -10.07 16.10 -17.39
C HIS A 95 -9.82 17.29 -16.44
N ALA A 96 -10.65 17.46 -15.41
CA ALA A 96 -10.42 18.46 -14.37
C ALA A 96 -9.37 17.98 -13.34
N ASN A 97 -9.17 16.67 -13.22
CA ASN A 97 -8.46 16.06 -12.09
C ASN A 97 -6.93 16.00 -12.21
N VAL A 98 -6.34 16.30 -13.36
CA VAL A 98 -4.87 16.28 -13.52
C VAL A 98 -4.19 17.46 -12.80
N ARG A 99 -4.87 18.61 -12.65
CA ARG A 99 -4.47 19.72 -11.76
C ARG A 99 -5.26 19.76 -10.45
N ASN A 100 -6.46 19.18 -10.41
CA ASN A 100 -7.29 19.17 -9.21
C ASN A 100 -6.98 18.03 -8.25
N GLY A 101 -6.12 17.04 -8.56
CA GLY A 101 -5.83 15.94 -7.62
C GLY A 101 -5.31 16.42 -6.25
N VAL A 102 -4.41 17.41 -6.23
CA VAL A 102 -3.84 17.97 -4.98
C VAL A 102 -4.83 18.90 -4.26
N LEU A 103 -5.58 19.73 -5.00
CA LEU A 103 -6.60 20.62 -4.43
C LEU A 103 -7.80 19.82 -3.89
N ASN A 104 -8.21 18.77 -4.59
CA ASN A 104 -9.23 17.83 -4.16
C ASN A 104 -8.78 17.08 -2.90
N TRP A 105 -7.53 16.58 -2.86
CA TRP A 105 -7.00 15.93 -1.66
C TRP A 105 -6.94 16.86 -0.45
N SER A 106 -6.48 18.11 -0.61
CA SER A 106 -6.44 19.06 0.49
C SER A 106 -7.84 19.40 1.01
N ASN A 107 -8.83 19.54 0.14
CA ASN A 107 -10.22 19.78 0.53
C ASN A 107 -10.84 18.55 1.21
N HIS A 108 -10.56 17.35 0.71
CA HIS A 108 -10.96 16.10 1.35
C HIS A 108 -10.37 15.96 2.76
N CYS A 109 -9.07 16.25 2.92
CA CYS A 109 -8.42 16.26 4.23
C CYS A 109 -9.07 17.29 5.17
N LYS A 110 -9.42 18.48 4.65
CA LYS A 110 -10.10 19.52 5.43
C LYS A 110 -11.44 19.03 5.98
N TRP A 111 -12.26 18.39 5.14
CA TRP A 111 -13.53 17.81 5.58
C TRP A 111 -13.35 16.78 6.71
N HIS A 112 -12.33 15.92 6.62
CA HIS A 112 -12.01 14.96 7.69
C HIS A 112 -11.55 15.63 8.99
N LEU A 113 -10.78 16.72 8.91
CA LEU A 113 -10.36 17.49 10.08
C LEU A 113 -11.52 18.22 10.76
N GLU A 114 -12.54 18.63 9.98
CA GLU A 114 -13.78 19.21 10.51
C GLU A 114 -14.72 18.13 11.11
N ASN A 115 -14.59 16.87 10.65
CA ASN A 115 -15.43 15.74 11.05
C ASN A 115 -14.58 14.56 11.56
N LEU A 116 -13.73 14.82 12.56
CA LEU A 116 -12.75 13.87 13.08
C LEU A 116 -13.40 12.62 13.70
N THR A 117 -13.50 11.58 12.88
CA THR A 117 -14.01 10.24 13.24
C THR A 117 -12.92 9.16 13.09
N MET A 118 -11.74 9.56 12.61
CA MET A 118 -10.68 8.65 12.21
C MET A 118 -9.89 8.13 13.42
N ARG A 119 -9.40 6.88 13.33
CA ARG A 119 -8.50 6.31 14.33
C ARG A 119 -7.08 6.82 14.11
N CYS A 120 -6.31 7.00 15.18
CA CYS A 120 -4.91 7.41 15.08
C CYS A 120 -3.95 6.22 14.86
N GLY A 121 -4.24 5.06 15.47
CA GLY A 121 -3.41 3.85 15.36
C GLY A 121 -3.56 3.11 14.02
N LEU A 122 -2.47 2.44 13.63
CA LEU A 122 -2.41 1.54 12.48
C LEU A 122 -3.15 0.22 12.77
N LEU A 123 -3.94 -0.29 11.82
CA LEU A 123 -4.60 -1.61 11.94
C LEU A 123 -4.09 -2.58 10.88
N THR A 124 -3.60 -3.75 11.31
CA THR A 124 -3.15 -4.84 10.43
C THR A 124 -4.02 -6.07 10.64
N PHE A 125 -4.54 -6.64 9.55
CA PHE A 125 -5.32 -7.87 9.54
C PHE A 125 -4.65 -8.91 8.65
N GLY A 126 -4.29 -10.07 9.20
CA GLY A 126 -3.65 -11.15 8.43
C GLY A 126 -2.37 -10.71 7.71
N TYR A 127 -1.51 -9.92 8.37
CA TYR A 127 -0.29 -9.30 7.81
C TYR A 127 -0.52 -8.24 6.73
N THR A 128 -1.77 -7.95 6.37
CA THR A 128 -2.12 -6.87 5.44
C THR A 128 -2.48 -5.60 6.22
N LEU A 129 -1.96 -4.46 5.76
CA LEU A 129 -2.34 -3.17 6.32
C LEU A 129 -3.79 -2.84 5.92
N ALA A 130 -4.68 -2.74 6.91
CA ALA A 130 -6.08 -2.38 6.69
C ALA A 130 -6.32 -0.87 6.83
N ILE A 131 -5.64 -0.22 7.79
CA ILE A 131 -5.84 1.21 8.09
C ILE A 131 -4.48 1.84 8.40
N ALA A 132 -4.15 2.94 7.70
CA ALA A 132 -2.97 3.76 7.95
C ALA A 132 -3.06 4.49 9.30
N GLY A 133 -1.92 4.75 9.94
CA GLY A 133 -1.87 5.51 11.19
C GLY A 133 -1.74 7.02 10.95
N TYR A 134 -2.22 7.80 11.91
CA TYR A 134 -2.17 9.27 11.93
C TYR A 134 -1.57 9.76 13.24
N CYS A 135 -0.78 10.83 13.18
CA CYS A 135 -0.15 11.42 14.36
C CYS A 135 -1.15 12.32 15.11
N PRO A 136 -1.46 12.05 16.40
CA PRO A 136 -2.35 12.90 17.20
C PRO A 136 -1.91 14.36 17.29
N PHE A 137 -0.60 14.63 17.25
CA PHE A 137 -0.06 15.99 17.30
C PHE A 137 -0.27 16.74 15.99
N CYS A 138 0.06 16.13 14.85
CA CYS A 138 -0.07 16.77 13.54
C CYS A 138 -1.53 17.02 13.17
N VAL A 139 -2.44 16.10 13.52
CA VAL A 139 -3.87 16.29 13.28
C VAL A 139 -4.38 17.57 13.94
N SER A 140 -3.79 17.98 15.05
CA SER A 140 -4.21 19.16 15.83
C SER A 140 -3.41 20.42 15.56
N ASP A 141 -2.36 20.33 14.75
CA ASP A 141 -1.49 21.46 14.44
C ASP A 141 -2.09 22.31 13.32
N GLU A 142 -2.71 23.41 13.68
CA GLU A 142 -3.32 24.35 12.73
C GLU A 142 -2.29 25.11 11.88
N THR A 143 -1.00 25.04 12.20
CA THR A 143 0.06 25.68 11.41
C THR A 143 0.38 24.90 10.12
N LEU A 144 -0.01 23.63 10.07
CA LEU A 144 0.21 22.73 8.93
C LEU A 144 -0.97 22.75 7.96
N SER A 145 -0.71 22.48 6.68
CA SER A 145 -1.77 22.33 5.70
C SER A 145 -2.65 21.09 5.99
N PRO A 146 -3.91 21.04 5.52
CA PRO A 146 -4.80 19.90 5.80
C PRO A 146 -4.21 18.54 5.45
N SER A 147 -3.49 18.45 4.33
CA SER A 147 -2.84 17.22 3.89
C SER A 147 -1.63 16.84 4.75
N GLN A 148 -0.88 17.81 5.27
CA GLN A 148 0.24 17.57 6.20
C GLN A 148 -0.27 17.09 7.57
N ARG A 149 -1.37 17.67 8.05
CA ARG A 149 -2.04 17.24 9.29
C ARG A 149 -2.56 15.80 9.18
N MET A 150 -3.07 15.44 8.01
CA MET A 150 -3.60 14.10 7.67
C MET A 150 -2.55 13.17 7.04
N GLN A 151 -1.25 13.39 7.30
CA GLN A 151 -0.21 12.52 6.77
C GLN A 151 -0.40 11.07 7.25
N GLN A 152 -0.52 10.15 6.28
CA GLN A 152 -0.69 8.72 6.52
C GLN A 152 0.65 8.03 6.76
N TRP A 153 0.71 7.19 7.79
CA TRP A 153 1.86 6.37 8.11
C TRP A 153 1.53 4.89 7.90
N MET A 154 2.32 4.23 7.05
CA MET A 154 2.07 2.83 6.65
C MET A 154 2.78 1.81 7.55
N THR A 155 3.68 2.26 8.43
CA THR A 155 4.45 1.38 9.33
C THR A 155 4.45 1.94 10.76
N LYS A 156 4.32 1.05 11.76
CA LYS A 156 4.27 1.44 13.18
C LYS A 156 5.54 2.20 13.61
N SER A 157 6.72 1.72 13.18
CA SER A 157 8.00 2.30 13.59
C SER A 157 8.18 3.74 13.11
N THR A 158 7.81 4.05 11.87
CA THR A 158 7.97 5.41 11.32
C THR A 158 7.01 6.40 11.98
N LEU A 159 5.76 5.99 12.26
CA LEU A 159 4.80 6.78 13.04
C LEU A 159 5.33 7.10 14.44
N LEU A 160 5.83 6.08 15.15
CA LEU A 160 6.35 6.25 16.51
C LEU A 160 7.58 7.13 16.55
N ASN A 161 8.54 6.94 15.64
CA ASN A 161 9.72 7.80 15.54
C ASN A 161 9.33 9.27 15.28
N HIS A 162 8.23 9.51 14.58
CA HIS A 162 7.72 10.86 14.37
C HIS A 162 7.03 11.42 15.63
N ILE A 163 6.23 10.62 16.34
CA ILE A 163 5.63 11.02 17.62
C ILE A 163 6.71 11.32 18.67
N ASP A 164 7.78 10.52 18.71
CA ASP A 164 8.91 10.71 19.62
C ASP A 164 9.51 12.12 19.50
N LYS A 165 9.63 12.66 18.27
CA LYS A 165 10.10 14.04 18.02
C LYS A 165 9.18 15.11 18.62
N HIS A 166 7.86 14.88 18.61
CA HIS A 166 6.92 15.79 19.28
C HIS A 166 7.10 15.75 20.78
N LEU A 167 7.29 14.55 21.35
CA LEU A 167 7.47 14.36 22.80
C LEU A 167 8.80 14.95 23.31
N GLU A 168 9.85 14.99 22.47
CA GLU A 168 11.12 15.67 22.77
C GLU A 168 10.93 17.19 23.01
N THR A 169 9.96 17.82 22.33
CA THR A 169 9.65 19.25 22.53
C THR A 169 8.84 19.55 23.79
N GLY A 170 8.41 18.52 24.52
CA GLY A 170 7.70 18.62 25.80
C GLY A 170 6.34 17.93 25.80
N ALA A 171 5.93 17.43 26.98
CA ALA A 171 4.62 16.81 27.17
C ALA A 171 3.50 17.87 27.13
N LYS A 172 2.43 17.60 26.39
CA LYS A 172 1.19 18.36 26.47
C LYS A 172 0.45 17.98 27.76
N LYS A 173 -0.27 18.94 28.35
CA LYS A 173 -1.12 18.70 29.54
C LYS A 173 -2.38 17.91 29.23
N GLU A 174 -2.75 17.81 27.96
CA GLU A 174 -3.91 17.09 27.47
C GLU A 174 -3.52 16.31 26.20
N CYS A 175 -4.25 15.23 25.92
CA CYS A 175 -4.10 14.47 24.70
C CYS A 175 -4.26 15.41 23.49
N PRO A 176 -3.27 15.46 22.59
CA PRO A 176 -3.31 16.35 21.45
C PRO A 176 -4.47 16.02 20.50
N TYR A 177 -4.99 14.80 20.44
CA TYR A 177 -6.10 14.46 19.53
C TYR A 177 -7.39 15.20 19.95
N PRO A 178 -8.00 16.03 19.08
CA PRO A 178 -9.03 16.99 19.51
C PRO A 178 -10.32 16.35 20.08
N PRO A 179 -10.77 15.18 19.60
CA PRO A 179 -11.88 14.45 20.23
C PRO A 179 -11.58 13.77 21.57
N CYS A 180 -10.30 13.63 21.97
CA CYS A 180 -9.94 12.88 23.17
C CYS A 180 -9.71 13.79 24.40
N ARG A 181 -8.78 14.75 24.31
CA ARG A 181 -8.45 15.75 25.35
C ARG A 181 -8.25 15.22 26.79
N VAL A 182 -7.94 13.93 26.98
CA VAL A 182 -7.65 13.37 28.31
C VAL A 182 -6.42 14.06 28.90
N ALA A 183 -6.46 14.42 30.18
CA ALA A 183 -5.33 15.03 30.86
C ALA A 183 -4.13 14.08 30.92
N LEU A 184 -2.93 14.61 30.63
CA LEU A 184 -1.67 13.88 30.60
C LEU A 184 -0.68 14.50 31.58
N MET A 185 0.00 13.65 32.36
CA MET A 185 0.90 14.11 33.43
C MET A 185 2.35 14.26 32.96
N ASN A 186 2.81 13.37 32.08
CA ASN A 186 4.19 13.33 31.60
C ASN A 186 4.31 12.56 30.27
N VAL A 187 5.53 12.44 29.75
CA VAL A 187 5.80 11.75 28.48
C VAL A 187 5.48 10.26 28.54
N ALA A 188 5.75 9.58 29.67
CA ALA A 188 5.45 8.15 29.80
C ALA A 188 3.94 7.90 29.84
N ASP A 189 3.20 8.76 30.55
CA ASP A 189 1.74 8.76 30.59
C ASP A 189 1.13 9.03 29.21
N SER A 190 1.72 9.95 28.44
CA SER A 190 1.33 10.21 27.04
C SER A 190 1.46 8.96 26.17
N ARG A 191 2.54 8.18 26.31
CA ARG A 191 2.76 6.94 25.55
C ARG A 191 1.75 5.86 25.93
N ALA A 192 1.54 5.64 27.22
CA ALA A 192 0.56 4.68 27.71
C ALA A 192 -0.84 5.03 27.17
N HIS A 193 -1.21 6.31 27.26
CA HIS A 193 -2.47 6.81 26.73
C HIS A 193 -2.61 6.59 25.21
N PHE A 194 -1.57 6.85 24.41
CA PHE A 194 -1.61 6.62 22.96
C PHE A 194 -1.73 5.14 22.60
N GLN A 195 -1.13 4.25 23.39
CA GLN A 195 -1.30 2.83 23.21
C GLN A 195 -2.74 2.40 23.52
N ASP A 196 -3.27 2.80 24.67
CA ASP A 196 -4.55 2.29 25.18
C ASP A 196 -5.76 2.94 24.50
N ALA A 197 -5.74 4.26 24.31
CA ALA A 197 -6.87 5.01 23.76
C ALA A 197 -6.79 5.19 22.24
N HIS A 198 -5.58 5.16 21.66
CA HIS A 198 -5.35 5.47 20.25
C HIS A 198 -4.81 4.29 19.43
N CYS A 199 -4.59 3.12 20.05
CA CYS A 199 -4.03 1.94 19.40
C CYS A 199 -2.67 2.18 18.72
N ILE A 200 -1.88 3.14 19.24
CA ILE A 200 -0.52 3.41 18.79
C ILE A 200 0.43 2.58 19.65
N GLU A 201 0.46 1.28 19.38
CA GLU A 201 1.24 0.33 20.16
C GLU A 201 2.73 0.48 19.89
N GLU A 202 3.54 0.52 20.95
CA GLU A 202 4.99 0.38 20.82
C GLU A 202 5.35 -1.01 20.26
N PRO A 203 6.34 -1.12 19.36
CA PRO A 203 6.78 -2.40 18.86
C PRO A 203 7.41 -3.13 20.04
N ARG A 204 7.12 -4.42 20.18
CA ARG A 204 7.76 -5.27 21.21
C ARG A 204 9.27 -5.00 21.20
N SER A 205 9.89 -4.93 22.38
CA SER A 205 11.28 -4.50 22.61
C SER A 205 12.36 -5.15 21.73
N ASN A 206 12.02 -6.27 21.10
CA ASN A 206 12.79 -7.08 20.18
C ASN A 206 12.75 -6.58 18.71
N CYS A 207 11.87 -5.64 18.38
CA CYS A 207 11.69 -5.09 17.02
C CYS A 207 12.25 -3.66 16.86
N VAL A 208 12.78 -3.06 17.93
CA VAL A 208 13.46 -1.76 17.86
C VAL A 208 14.89 -1.97 18.32
N SER A 209 15.85 -1.76 17.41
CA SER A 209 17.26 -1.65 17.76
C SER A 209 17.51 -0.31 18.49
N ARG A 210 16.85 -0.08 19.63
CA ARG A 210 17.24 0.94 20.59
C ARG A 210 18.49 0.40 21.28
N LYS A 211 19.64 0.96 20.91
CA LYS A 211 20.94 0.69 21.54
C LYS A 211 20.80 1.02 23.03
N ARG A 212 20.58 0.01 23.88
CA ARG A 212 20.55 0.20 25.33
C ARG A 212 21.92 0.73 25.74
N LYS A 213 21.98 1.95 26.27
CA LYS A 213 23.11 2.40 27.07
C LYS A 213 22.89 1.78 28.44
N SER A 214 23.45 0.59 28.67
CA SER A 214 23.50 0.03 30.01
C SER A 214 24.48 0.87 30.82
N GLU A 215 24.04 1.35 31.98
CA GLU A 215 24.95 1.83 33.01
C GLU A 215 25.71 0.61 33.56
N ASP A 216 27.03 0.74 33.67
CA ASP A 216 27.89 -0.32 34.18
C ASP A 216 27.57 -0.55 35.67
N HIS A 217 26.90 -1.66 35.98
CA HIS A 217 26.69 -2.08 37.35
C HIS A 217 27.84 -2.99 37.78
N GLU A 218 28.70 -2.49 38.67
CA GLU A 218 29.71 -3.29 39.36
C GLU A 218 29.01 -4.08 40.48
N GLU A 219 28.80 -5.38 40.27
CA GLU A 219 28.30 -6.29 41.32
C GLU A 219 29.49 -7.03 41.97
N TYR A 220 29.61 -6.90 43.29
CA TYR A 220 30.65 -7.52 44.09
C TYR A 220 30.05 -8.75 44.78
N VAL A 221 30.42 -9.94 44.32
CA VAL A 221 29.97 -11.22 44.92
C VAL A 221 31.10 -11.78 45.76
N GLN A 222 30.85 -11.98 47.06
CA GLN A 222 31.81 -12.63 47.97
C GLN A 222 31.59 -14.13 47.96
N ASP A 223 32.67 -14.91 47.82
CA ASP A 223 32.61 -16.35 48.01
C ASP A 223 32.67 -16.71 49.51
N THR A 224 32.38 -17.97 49.84
CA THR A 224 32.32 -18.47 51.23
C THR A 224 33.68 -18.52 51.92
N ASN A 225 34.76 -18.16 51.24
CA ASN A 225 36.12 -18.18 51.76
C ASN A 225 36.74 -16.77 51.87
N GLY A 226 35.97 -15.71 51.54
CA GLY A 226 36.32 -14.33 51.84
C GLY A 226 37.27 -13.66 50.84
N GLU A 227 37.50 -14.24 49.66
CA GLU A 227 38.26 -13.57 48.60
C GLU A 227 37.30 -12.98 47.55
N THR A 228 37.55 -11.73 47.16
CA THR A 228 36.67 -11.08 46.18
C THR A 228 37.25 -11.00 44.78
N LEU A 229 36.49 -11.53 43.83
CA LEU A 229 36.81 -11.49 42.41
C LEU A 229 35.98 -10.40 41.69
N LYS A 230 36.68 -9.49 41.01
CA LYS A 230 36.07 -8.53 40.09
C LYS A 230 35.76 -9.22 38.77
N TYR A 231 34.48 -9.47 38.50
CA TYR A 231 34.03 -9.96 37.20
C TYR A 231 33.64 -8.77 36.31
N VAL A 232 34.37 -8.57 35.20
CA VAL A 232 34.08 -7.55 34.19
C VAL A 232 33.79 -8.23 32.85
N SER A 233 32.52 -8.29 32.45
CA SER A 233 32.11 -8.78 31.13
C SER A 233 32.44 -7.73 30.05
N LYS A 234 33.47 -7.95 29.24
CA LYS A 234 33.70 -7.20 27.99
C LYS A 234 33.22 -8.01 26.79
N LYS A 235 32.40 -7.43 25.91
CA LYS A 235 31.99 -8.06 24.64
C LYS A 235 32.74 -7.47 23.45
N ALA A 236 33.21 -8.34 22.57
CA ALA A 236 34.04 -8.04 21.39
C ALA A 236 33.34 -7.13 20.36
N LYS A 237 34.11 -6.25 19.73
CA LYS A 237 33.71 -5.46 18.55
C LYS A 237 33.98 -6.30 17.29
N ASN A 238 32.97 -6.48 16.44
CA ASN A 238 33.19 -6.88 15.05
C ASN A 238 33.43 -5.59 14.25
N GLU A 239 34.57 -5.51 13.55
CA GLU A 239 34.89 -4.47 12.59
C GLU A 239 34.60 -5.03 11.18
N ASP A 240 33.78 -4.31 10.40
CA ASP A 240 33.44 -4.66 9.02
C ASP A 240 34.57 -4.23 8.07
N GLU A 241 35.26 -5.20 7.47
CA GLU A 241 36.24 -4.99 6.40
C GLU A 241 35.54 -4.73 5.05
N LYS A 242 35.92 -3.61 4.41
CA LYS A 242 35.57 -3.21 3.04
C LYS A 242 36.34 -4.07 2.04
N VAL A 243 35.65 -4.80 1.16
CA VAL A 243 36.27 -5.40 -0.05
C VAL A 243 35.74 -4.70 -1.30
N GLN A 244 36.64 -3.98 -1.98
CA GLN A 244 36.47 -3.41 -3.32
C GLN A 244 36.86 -4.46 -4.36
N GLY A 245 35.91 -4.89 -5.19
CA GLY A 245 36.14 -5.78 -6.33
C GLY A 245 35.72 -5.11 -7.65
N ARG A 246 36.70 -4.68 -8.43
CA ARG A 246 36.57 -4.14 -9.80
C ARG A 246 36.61 -5.33 -10.77
N ILE A 247 35.64 -5.46 -11.69
CA ILE A 247 35.76 -6.39 -12.82
C ILE A 247 35.34 -5.69 -14.11
N VAL A 248 36.23 -5.79 -15.09
CA VAL A 248 36.26 -5.15 -16.42
C VAL A 248 35.78 -6.19 -17.43
N GLY A 249 34.84 -5.86 -18.32
CA GLY A 249 34.59 -6.67 -19.55
C GLY A 249 35.66 -6.41 -20.62
N PRO A 250 35.63 -6.96 -21.85
CA PRO A 250 34.62 -7.83 -22.50
C PRO A 250 35.25 -9.12 -23.09
N THR A 251 34.50 -9.95 -23.85
CA THR A 251 34.89 -10.49 -25.20
C THR A 251 33.84 -11.49 -25.74
N THR A 252 33.45 -11.25 -27.00
CA THR A 252 32.63 -12.04 -27.93
C THR A 252 33.25 -13.39 -28.33
N VAL A 253 32.47 -14.48 -28.49
CA VAL A 253 32.64 -15.48 -29.58
C VAL A 253 31.28 -16.15 -29.92
N ILE A 254 31.03 -16.21 -31.22
CA ILE A 254 29.92 -16.84 -31.96
C ILE A 254 30.08 -18.37 -32.03
N ARG A 255 28.98 -19.12 -31.95
CA ARG A 255 28.62 -20.21 -32.89
C ARG A 255 27.14 -20.55 -32.78
#